data_AF-A0A800AKH7-F1
#
_entry.id   AF-A0A800AKH7-F1
#
_cell.length_a   1.000
_cell.length_b   1.000
_cell.length_c   1.000
_cell.angle_alpha   90.00
_cell.angle_beta   90.00
_cell.angle_gamma   90.00
#
_symmetry.space_group_name_H-M   'P 1'
#
loop_
_entity.id
_entity.type
_entity.pdbx_description
1 polymer ?
#
loop_
_entity_poly.entity_id
_entity_poly.type
_entity_poly.pdbx_seq_one_letter_code
_entity_poly.pdbx_strand_id
1 'polypeptide(L)' 'MLTSFSAYALLSSGRAAIYKCYPFTIILKSAVPDAEVQPLRLKIDPGSKTTGLAVINDETGDVIP' A
#
# COMPACT_ATOMS: atom_id res chain seq x y z
N MET A 1 -14.10 -7.28 -11.43
CA MET A 1 -14.00 -5.80 -11.41
C MET A 1 -13.95 -5.34 -9.94
N LEU A 2 -12.90 -5.75 -9.21
CA LEU A 2 -12.67 -5.27 -7.84
C LEU A 2 -11.98 -3.92 -7.97
N THR A 3 -12.73 -2.83 -7.82
CA THR A 3 -12.16 -1.49 -7.84
C THR A 3 -11.23 -1.33 -6.62
N SER A 4 -9.92 -1.17 -6.86
CA SER A 4 -8.97 -0.84 -5.81
C SER A 4 -9.31 0.55 -5.25
N PHE A 5 -9.66 0.62 -3.97
CA PHE A 5 -9.86 1.88 -3.27
C PHE A 5 -8.53 2.33 -2.67
N SER A 6 -8.17 3.59 -2.86
CA SER A 6 -7.06 4.20 -2.12
C SER A 6 -7.33 4.13 -0.61
N ALA A 7 -6.27 4.03 0.19
CA ALA A 7 -6.33 4.10 1.66
C ALA A 7 -7.12 5.33 2.14
N TYR A 8 -6.99 6.47 1.44
CA TYR A 8 -7.79 7.68 1.70
C TYR A 8 -9.29 7.42 1.56
N ALA A 9 -9.72 6.81 0.45
CA ALA A 9 -11.14 6.54 0.19
C ALA A 9 -11.74 5.59 1.23
N LEU A 10 -10.97 4.61 1.70
CA LEU A 10 -11.39 3.67 2.75
C LEU A 10 -11.55 4.36 4.12
N LEU A 11 -10.65 5.27 4.47
CA LEU A 11 -10.76 6.08 5.69
C LEU A 11 -11.94 7.05 5.61
N SER A 12 -12.07 7.81 4.52
CA SER A 12 -13.14 8.80 4.34
C SER A 12 -14.54 8.15 4.32
N SER A 13 -14.66 6.92 3.82
CA SER A 13 -15.92 6.15 3.87
C SER A 13 -16.13 5.40 5.19
N GLY A 14 -15.23 5.53 6.17
CA GLY A 14 -15.34 4.88 7.48
C GLY A 14 -15.17 3.35 7.45
N ARG A 15 -14.72 2.77 6.33
CA ARG A 15 -14.51 1.32 6.15
C ARG A 15 -13.17 0.82 6.68
N ALA A 16 -12.24 1.74 6.94
CA ALA A 16 -10.97 1.47 7.61
C ALA A 16 -10.80 2.35 8.85
N ALA A 17 -9.80 2.02 9.68
CA ALA A 17 -9.35 2.83 10.80
C ALA A 17 -7.81 2.95 10.77
N ILE A 18 -7.27 4.01 11.37
CA ILE A 18 -5.83 4.13 11.58
C ILE A 18 -5.41 3.09 12.62
N TYR A 19 -4.46 2.24 12.26
CA TYR A 19 -3.85 1.25 13.15
C TYR A 19 -2.60 1.82 13.83
N LYS A 20 -1.73 2.49 13.05
CA LYS A 20 -0.50 3.14 13.54
C LYS A 20 -0.23 4.43 12.78
N CYS A 21 0.31 5.44 13.45
CA CYS A 21 0.70 6.70 12.80
C CYS A 21 2.08 6.64 12.12
N TYR A 22 3.02 5.80 12.61
CA TYR A 22 4.32 5.60 11.98
C TYR A 22 4.85 4.15 12.14
N PRO A 23 5.21 3.46 11.03
CA PRO A 23 4.81 3.82 9.67
C PRO A 23 3.28 3.89 9.58
N PHE A 24 2.76 4.86 8.83
CA PHE A 24 1.31 5.06 8.70
C PHE A 24 0.65 3.78 8.19
N THR A 25 -0.24 3.21 8.99
CA THR A 25 -0.87 1.91 8.73
C THR A 25 -2.35 2.02 9.00
N ILE A 26 -3.19 1.50 8.11
CA ILE A 26 -4.64 1.37 8.30
C ILE A 26 -5.03 -0.10 8.44
N ILE A 27 -6.17 -0.36 9.06
CA ILE A 27 -6.79 -1.69 9.14
C ILE A 27 -8.23 -1.63 8.62
N LEU A 28 -8.64 -2.65 7.87
CA LEU A 28 -10.02 -2.80 7.40
C LEU A 28 -10.93 -3.23 8.56
N LYS A 29 -12.15 -2.68 8.63
CA LYS A 29 -13.12 -3.03 9.68
C LYS A 29 -13.84 -4.35 9.45
N SER A 30 -13.73 -4.90 8.25
CA SER A 30 -14.32 -6.18 7.84
C SER A 30 -13.24 -7.03 7.17
N ALA A 31 -13.25 -8.33 7.45
CA ALA A 31 -12.39 -9.28 6.76
C ALA A 31 -12.75 -9.33 5.27
N VAL A 32 -11.72 -9.49 4.43
CA VAL A 32 -11.86 -9.73 2.99
C VAL A 32 -11.04 -10.99 2.66
N PRO A 33 -11.62 -12.19 2.81
CA PRO A 33 -10.88 -13.45 2.70
C PRO A 33 -10.26 -13.66 1.32
N ASP A 34 -10.98 -13.28 0.27
CA ASP A 34 -10.56 -13.43 -1.13
C ASP A 34 -9.81 -12.19 -1.65
N ALA A 35 -9.19 -11.42 -0.75
CA ALA A 35 -8.39 -10.28 -1.16
C ALA A 35 -7.10 -10.76 -1.84
N GLU A 36 -6.95 -10.43 -3.12
CA GLU A 36 -5.69 -10.63 -3.84
C GLU A 36 -4.65 -9.63 -3.33
N VAL A 37 -3.57 -10.17 -2.76
CA VAL A 37 -2.41 -9.37 -2.36
C VAL A 37 -1.50 -9.24 -3.57
N GLN A 38 -1.35 -8.03 -4.08
CA GLN A 38 -0.41 -7.77 -5.17
C GLN A 38 1.04 -8.03 -4.68
N PRO A 39 1.90 -8.63 -5.51
CA PRO A 39 3.28 -8.97 -5.15
C PRO A 39 4.16 -7.72 -5.24
N LEU A 40 3.91 -6.75 -4.36
CA LEU A 40 4.62 -5.49 -4.34
C LEU A 40 5.90 -5.59 -3.50
N ARG A 41 6.99 -5.07 -4.04
CA ARG A 41 8.29 -4.95 -3.38
C ARG A 41 8.65 -3.49 -3.19
N LEU A 42 9.10 -3.14 -1.98
CA LEU A 42 9.72 -1.86 -1.71
C LEU A 42 11.23 -1.96 -2.00
N LYS A 43 11.71 -1.22 -3.01
CA LYS A 43 13.14 -0.97 -3.18
C LYS A 43 13.53 0.27 -2.41
N ILE A 44 14.60 0.15 -1.64
CA ILE A 44 15.24 1.23 -0.89
C ILE A 44 16.64 1.38 -1.45
N ASP A 45 16.94 2.53 -2.02
CA ASP A 45 18.24 2.83 -2.62
C ASP A 45 18.93 3.97 -1.84
N PRO A 46 19.89 3.66 -0.95
CA PRO A 46 20.56 4.66 -0.14
C PRO A 46 21.54 5.47 -0.97
N GLY A 47 21.34 6.79 -1.05
CA GLY A 47 22.27 7.75 -1.64
C GLY A 47 22.99 8.60 -0.58
N SER A 48 24.00 9.36 -1.00
CA SER A 48 24.82 10.20 -0.11
C SER A 48 24.06 11.34 0.58
N LYS A 49 22.96 11.80 -0.01
CA LYS A 49 22.12 12.89 0.52
C LYS A 49 20.66 12.50 0.70
N THR A 50 20.18 11.59 -0.13
CA THR A 50 18.77 11.20 -0.21
C THR A 50 18.67 9.69 -0.39
N THR A 51 17.64 9.09 0.19
CA THR A 51 17.30 7.68 -0.06
C THR A 51 16.17 7.63 -1.09
N GLY A 52 16.39 6.93 -2.19
CA GLY A 52 15.34 6.64 -3.17
C GLY A 52 14.41 5.54 -2.64
N LEU A 53 13.12 5.70 -2.84
CA LEU A 53 12.11 4.70 -2.52
C LEU A 53 11.28 4.43 -3.78
N ALA A 54 11.08 3.15 -4.12
CA ALA A 54 10.23 2.74 -5.23
C ALA A 54 9.40 1.51 -4.83
N VAL A 55 8.10 1.55 -5.12
CA VAL A 55 7.23 0.38 -5.02
C VAL A 55 7.17 -0.27 -6.41
N ILE A 56 7.45 -1.56 -6.48
CA ILE A 56 7.52 -2.30 -7.73
C ILE A 56 6.60 -3.50 -7.64
N ASN A 57 5.91 -3.85 -8.72
CA ASN A 57 5.21 -5.12 -8.82
C ASN A 57 6.17 -6.18 -9.34
N ASP A 58 6.44 -7.22 -8.54
CA ASP A 58 7.44 -8.26 -8.86
C ASP A 58 7.03 -9.15 -10.05
N GLU A 59 5.74 -9.25 -10.36
CA GLU A 59 5.26 -10.04 -11.51
C GLU A 59 5.44 -9.29 -12.84
N THR A 60 5.20 -7.98 -12.85
CA THR A 60 5.24 -7.16 -14.07
C THR A 60 6.58 -6.44 -14.27
N GLY A 61 7.30 -6.17 -13.18
CA GLY A 61 8.49 -5.32 -13.17
C GLY A 61 8.19 -3.82 -13.18
N ASP A 62 6.91 -3.43 -13.20
CA ASP A 62 6.48 -2.04 -13.28
C ASP A 62 6.65 -1.31 -11.93
N VAL A 63 7.02 -0.03 -12.01
CA VAL A 63 7.01 0.88 -10.86
C VAL A 63 5.58 1.36 -10.63
N ILE A 64 5.08 1.19 -9.41
CA ILE A 64 3.75 1.65 -9.01
C ILE A 64 3.84 3.15 -8.67
N PRO A 65 3.04 4.00 -9.34
CA PRO A 65 3.03 5.46 -9.11
C PRO A 65 2.33 5.87 -7.82
#